data_AF-A0A7K3Z040-F1
#
_entry.id   AF-A0A7K3Z040-F1
#
_cell.length_a   1.000
_cell.length_b   1.000
_cell.length_c   1.000
_cell.angle_alpha   90.00
_cell.angle_beta   90.00
_cell.angle_gamma   90.00
#
_symmetry.space_group_name_H-M   'P 1'
#
loop_
_entity.id
_entity.type
_entity.pdbx_description
1 polymer ?
#
loop_
_entity_poly.entity_id
_entity_poly.type
_entity_poly.pdbx_seq_one_letter_code
_entity_poly.pdbx_strand_id
1 'polypeptide(L)'
;MNRDHLLYAAAAVAVALALLAPFITAPSQGESLPMVYIIYEYGKGDLSYTDSAYRGLFAAQEALPFVKREFVSTEPTTITTLQNITGPERPGLVITIGDNFSDTTRQLAGENPDVLFLAIDQAGIGSENIQAY
;
A
#
# COMPACT_ATOMS: atom_id res chain seq x y z
N MET A 1 17.15 33.06 -43.53
CA MET A 1 17.30 32.50 -42.17
C MET A 1 18.38 31.42 -42.24
N ASN A 2 19.53 31.64 -41.58
CA ASN A 2 20.72 30.79 -41.76
C ASN A 2 20.54 29.41 -41.12
N ARG A 3 20.87 28.35 -41.86
CA ARG A 3 20.75 26.94 -41.45
C ARG A 3 21.51 26.64 -40.15
N ASP A 4 22.59 27.38 -39.90
CA ASP A 4 23.41 27.24 -38.70
C ASP A 4 22.68 27.74 -37.44
N HIS A 5 21.89 28.81 -37.56
CA HIS A 5 21.07 29.32 -36.45
C HIS A 5 19.95 28.35 -36.07
N LEU A 6 19.40 27.62 -37.05
CA LEU A 6 18.41 26.56 -36.83
C LEU A 6 19.03 25.35 -36.11
N LEU A 7 20.28 24.99 -36.43
CA LEU A 7 21.00 23.91 -35.78
C LEU A 7 21.37 24.26 -34.32
N TYR A 8 21.83 25.49 -34.06
CA TYR A 8 22.10 25.95 -32.70
C TYR A 8 20.83 26.02 -31.84
N ALA A 9 19.71 26.48 -32.41
CA ALA A 9 18.44 26.51 -31.70
C ALA A 9 17.93 25.11 -31.35
N ALA A 10 18.03 24.15 -32.28
CA ALA A 10 17.62 22.77 -32.04
C ALA A 10 18.48 22.07 -30.97
N ALA A 11 19.80 22.30 -30.98
CA ALA A 11 20.71 21.77 -29.96
C ALA A 11 20.42 22.35 -28.56
N ALA A 12 20.13 23.66 -28.47
CA ALA A 12 19.77 24.31 -27.20
C ALA A 12 18.47 23.75 -26.61
N VAL A 13 17.46 23.50 -27.45
CA VAL A 13 16.18 22.90 -27.03
C VAL A 13 16.37 21.45 -26.56
N ALA A 14 17.19 20.66 -27.24
CA ALA A 14 17.47 19.28 -26.85
C ALA A 14 18.21 19.20 -25.49
N VAL A 15 19.17 20.10 -25.25
CA VAL A 15 19.87 20.19 -23.96
C VAL A 15 18.93 20.67 -22.85
N ALA A 16 18.07 21.65 -23.11
CA ALA A 16 17.08 22.10 -22.14
C ALA A 16 16.08 20.98 -21.77
N LEU A 17 15.61 20.20 -22.75
CA LEU A 17 14.72 19.05 -22.52
C LEU A 17 15.43 17.94 -21.72
N ALA A 18 16.70 17.65 -22.03
CA ALA A 18 17.48 16.66 -21.30
C ALA A 18 17.74 17.06 -19.83
N LEU A 19 17.87 18.36 -19.55
CA LEU A 19 18.05 18.91 -18.19
C LEU A 19 16.75 18.94 -17.37
N LEU A 20 15.58 18.94 -18.03
CA LEU A 20 14.26 18.90 -17.39
C LEU A 20 13.76 17.48 -17.09
N ALA A 21 14.28 16.47 -17.78
CA ALA A 21 13.92 15.06 -17.59
C ALA A 21 13.94 14.58 -16.12
N PRO A 22 14.95 14.90 -15.27
CA PRO A 22 14.97 14.42 -13.89
C PRO A 22 13.92 15.07 -12.99
N PHE A 23 13.36 16.24 -13.35
CA PHE A 23 12.31 16.92 -12.58
C PHE A 23 10.91 16.33 -12.81
N ILE A 24 10.71 15.55 -13.87
CA ILE A 24 9.43 14.90 -14.18
C ILE A 24 9.33 13.54 -13.46
N THR A 25 10.47 12.90 -13.20
CA THR A 25 10.54 11.58 -12.52
C THR A 25 10.82 11.67 -11.01
N ALA A 26 11.12 12.85 -10.47
CA ALA A 26 11.26 12.99 -9.04
C ALA A 26 9.88 12.84 -8.38
N PRO A 27 9.73 11.98 -7.34
CA PRO A 27 8.48 11.90 -6.60
C PRO A 27 8.14 13.29 -6.06
N SER A 28 6.89 13.72 -6.26
CA SER A 28 6.43 15.02 -5.80
C SER A 28 6.66 15.13 -4.30
N GLN A 29 7.50 16.08 -3.88
CA GLN A 29 7.69 16.36 -2.47
C GLN A 29 6.36 16.85 -1.88
N GLY A 30 5.65 15.96 -1.17
CA GLY A 30 4.37 16.29 -0.54
C GLY A 30 3.35 15.15 -0.49
N GLU A 31 3.51 14.06 -1.24
CA GLU A 31 2.60 12.91 -1.12
C GLU A 31 2.97 12.05 0.09
N SER A 32 2.00 11.83 0.98
CA SER A 32 2.14 10.86 2.07
C SER A 32 2.29 9.46 1.50
N LEU A 33 3.27 8.70 1.99
CA LEU A 33 3.43 7.31 1.59
C LEU A 33 2.13 6.50 1.85
N PRO A 34 1.78 5.54 0.99
CA PRO A 34 0.64 4.66 1.24
C PRO A 34 0.76 3.99 2.61
N MET A 35 -0.36 3.87 3.32
CA MET A 35 -0.44 3.18 4.60
C MET A 35 -0.97 1.76 4.42
N VAL A 36 -0.28 0.78 5.00
CA VAL A 36 -0.65 -0.65 4.98
C VAL A 36 -0.82 -1.15 6.41
N TYR A 37 -1.97 -1.72 6.72
CA TYR A 37 -2.22 -2.35 8.01
C TYR A 37 -2.07 -3.87 7.89
N ILE A 38 -1.51 -4.51 8.91
CA ILE A 38 -1.47 -5.96 9.06
C ILE A 38 -2.02 -6.35 10.44
N ILE A 39 -2.96 -7.29 10.44
CA ILE A 39 -3.68 -7.75 11.62
C ILE A 39 -3.51 -9.26 11.74
N TYR A 40 -3.11 -9.71 12.93
CA TYR A 40 -3.01 -11.12 13.28
C TYR A 40 -3.39 -11.33 14.75
N GLU A 41 -3.85 -12.53 15.07
CA GLU A 41 -4.31 -12.89 16.42
C GLU A 41 -3.15 -13.01 17.40
N TYR A 42 -2.17 -13.83 17.04
CA TYR A 42 -0.98 -14.08 17.83
C TYR A 42 0.19 -13.31 17.24
N GLY A 43 0.95 -12.63 18.10
CA GLY A 43 2.11 -11.85 17.70
C GLY A 43 3.14 -12.65 16.88
N LYS A 44 4.13 -11.94 16.34
CA LYS A 44 5.28 -12.56 15.65
C LYS A 44 6.03 -13.53 16.56
N GLY A 45 6.76 -14.48 15.96
CA GLY A 45 7.52 -15.51 16.66
C GLY A 45 6.87 -16.90 16.64
N ASP A 46 5.84 -17.09 15.81
CA ASP A 46 5.19 -18.39 15.60
C ASP A 46 6.03 -19.34 14.71
N LEU A 47 7.11 -18.83 14.11
CA LEU A 47 8.01 -19.53 13.19
C LEU A 47 7.29 -20.16 12.00
N SER A 48 6.08 -19.69 11.71
CA SER A 48 5.16 -20.33 10.76
C SER A 48 4.33 -19.29 10.04
N TYR A 49 3.06 -19.14 10.39
CA TYR A 49 2.04 -18.51 9.58
C TYR A 49 2.13 -16.98 9.64
N THR A 50 2.09 -16.39 10.85
CA THR A 50 2.23 -14.96 11.08
C THR A 50 3.61 -14.47 10.62
N ASP A 51 4.68 -15.20 10.94
CA ASP A 51 6.03 -14.84 10.51
C ASP A 51 6.20 -14.92 8.99
N SER A 52 5.54 -15.85 8.30
CA SER A 52 5.57 -15.92 6.84
C SER A 52 4.85 -14.74 6.19
N ALA A 53 3.66 -14.39 6.67
CA ALA A 53 2.94 -13.22 6.20
C ALA A 53 3.73 -11.93 6.43
N TYR A 54 4.35 -11.78 7.62
CA TYR A 54 5.18 -10.62 7.94
C TYR A 54 6.41 -10.52 7.04
N ARG A 55 7.09 -11.64 6.75
CA ARG A 55 8.22 -11.65 5.80
C ARG A 55 7.80 -11.21 4.40
N GLY A 56 6.63 -11.63 3.93
CA GLY A 56 6.07 -11.16 2.66
C GLY A 56 5.86 -9.64 2.63
N LEU A 57 5.25 -9.10 3.68
CA LEU A 57 5.06 -7.64 3.83
C LEU A 57 6.41 -6.90 3.91
N PHE A 58 7.38 -7.45 4.62
CA PHE A 58 8.71 -6.86 4.72
C PHE A 58 9.42 -6.83 3.35
N ALA A 59 9.42 -7.94 2.62
CA ALA A 59 9.98 -8.01 1.28
C ALA A 59 9.30 -7.04 0.29
N ALA A 60 7.97 -6.87 0.40
CA ALA A 60 7.26 -5.86 -0.38
C ALA A 60 7.74 -4.44 -0.07
N GLN A 61 8.03 -4.13 1.21
CA GLN A 61 8.53 -2.82 1.63
C GLN A 61 9.97 -2.53 1.15
N GLU A 62 10.78 -3.56 0.94
CA GLU A 62 12.11 -3.41 0.33
C GLU A 62 12.01 -3.01 -1.15
N ALA A 63 10.92 -3.38 -1.83
CA ALA A 63 10.69 -3.09 -3.23
C ALA A 63 9.88 -1.80 -3.47
N LEU A 64 8.97 -1.45 -2.55
CA LEU A 64 8.01 -0.36 -2.71
C LEU A 64 7.92 0.50 -1.44
N PRO A 65 7.94 1.84 -1.56
CA PRO A 65 7.86 2.71 -0.40
C PRO A 65 6.41 2.80 0.12
N PHE A 66 6.20 2.34 1.36
CA PHE A 66 4.96 2.52 2.11
C PHE A 66 5.23 2.53 3.61
N VAL A 67 4.28 3.00 4.40
CA VAL A 67 4.30 2.89 5.87
C VAL A 67 3.45 1.70 6.28
N LYS A 68 3.95 0.89 7.23
CA LYS A 68 3.18 -0.23 7.79
C LYS A 68 2.83 0.00 9.25
N ARG A 69 1.64 -0.45 9.66
CA ARG A 69 1.21 -0.57 11.06
C ARG A 69 0.78 -1.99 11.36
N GLU A 70 1.21 -2.49 12.51
CA GLU A 70 0.95 -3.85 12.97
C GLU A 70 -0.06 -3.80 14.12
N PHE A 71 -1.06 -4.69 14.06
CA PHE A 71 -2.06 -4.84 15.11
C PHE A 71 -2.11 -6.31 15.54
N VAL A 72 -1.99 -6.54 16.85
CA VAL A 72 -2.16 -7.86 17.46
C VAL A 72 -3.48 -7.85 18.19
N SER A 73 -4.41 -8.71 17.79
CA SER A 73 -5.68 -8.79 18.51
C SER A 73 -6.40 -10.11 18.36
N THR A 74 -6.87 -10.63 19.49
CA THR A 74 -7.86 -11.71 19.57
C THR A 74 -9.29 -11.23 19.34
N GLU A 75 -9.51 -9.91 19.38
CA GLU A 75 -10.80 -9.24 19.16
C GLU A 75 -10.61 -8.17 18.07
N PRO A 76 -10.96 -8.48 16.81
CA PRO A 76 -10.66 -7.63 15.65
C PRO A 76 -11.17 -6.17 15.75
N THR A 77 -12.08 -5.91 16.70
CA THR A 77 -12.58 -4.60 17.14
C THR A 77 -11.50 -3.62 17.63
N THR A 78 -10.27 -4.09 17.80
CA THR A 78 -9.15 -3.24 18.27
C THR A 78 -8.74 -2.19 17.24
N ILE A 79 -9.06 -2.41 15.95
CA ILE A 79 -9.02 -1.32 14.98
C ILE A 79 -10.24 -0.44 15.24
N THR A 80 -10.01 0.76 15.79
CA THR A 80 -11.01 1.84 15.75
C THR A 80 -11.58 1.88 14.34
N THR A 81 -12.91 1.78 14.20
CA THR A 81 -13.57 1.63 12.88
C THR A 81 -12.87 2.49 11.82
N LEU A 82 -12.44 1.86 10.71
CA LEU A 82 -11.58 2.50 9.72
C LEU A 82 -12.14 3.84 9.20
N GLN A 83 -13.46 4.01 9.22
CA GLN A 83 -14.17 5.26 8.94
C GLN A 83 -13.70 6.47 9.76
N ASN A 84 -13.17 6.25 10.97
CA ASN A 84 -12.66 7.31 11.85
C ASN A 84 -11.21 7.66 11.56
N ILE A 85 -10.50 6.82 10.81
CA ILE A 85 -9.10 7.03 10.43
C ILE A 85 -9.09 7.81 9.12
N THR A 86 -8.51 9.01 9.17
CA THR A 86 -8.47 9.95 8.06
C THR A 86 -7.05 10.45 7.80
N GLY A 87 -6.84 11.06 6.62
CA GLY A 87 -5.54 11.62 6.25
C GLY A 87 -4.46 10.54 6.05
N PRO A 88 -3.18 10.87 6.30
CA PRO A 88 -2.04 9.98 6.03
C PRO A 88 -2.06 8.65 6.79
N GLU A 89 -2.86 8.53 7.86
CA GLU A 89 -3.00 7.30 8.63
C GLU A 89 -4.09 6.37 8.07
N ARG A 90 -4.94 6.84 7.15
CA ARG A 90 -5.96 6.00 6.53
C ARG A 90 -5.28 4.94 5.66
N PRO A 91 -5.47 3.64 5.93
CA PRO A 91 -4.86 2.58 5.13
C PRO A 91 -5.46 2.54 3.73
N GLY A 92 -4.60 2.32 2.72
CA GLY A 92 -5.05 1.92 1.39
C GLY A 92 -5.19 0.40 1.26
N LEU A 93 -4.51 -0.35 2.13
CA LEU A 93 -4.57 -1.81 2.19
C LEU A 93 -4.61 -2.27 3.65
N VAL A 94 -5.51 -3.21 3.93
CA VAL A 94 -5.58 -3.94 5.20
C VAL A 94 -5.35 -5.42 4.93
N ILE A 95 -4.38 -6.00 5.62
CA ILE A 95 -4.05 -7.43 5.56
C ILE A 95 -4.59 -8.09 6.83
N THR A 96 -5.46 -9.08 6.70
CA THR A 96 -5.99 -9.87 7.82
C THR A 96 -5.55 -11.32 7.70
N ILE A 97 -5.17 -11.93 8.83
CA ILE A 97 -4.44 -13.19 8.84
C ILE A 97 -5.15 -14.19 9.77
N GLY A 98 -5.74 -15.23 9.17
CA GLY A 98 -6.43 -16.31 9.89
C GLY A 98 -7.93 -16.36 9.60
N ASP A 99 -8.49 -17.56 9.62
CA ASP A 99 -9.90 -17.82 9.31
C ASP A 99 -10.87 -17.06 10.24
N ASN A 100 -10.48 -16.87 11.50
CA ASN A 100 -11.18 -16.13 12.54
C ASN A 100 -11.45 -14.67 12.17
N PHE A 101 -10.71 -14.09 11.23
CA PHE A 101 -10.95 -12.73 10.74
C PHE A 101 -11.97 -12.65 9.60
N SER A 102 -12.46 -13.78 9.06
CA SER A 102 -13.32 -13.80 7.85
C SER A 102 -14.53 -12.85 7.90
N ASP A 103 -15.28 -12.89 9.01
CA ASP A 103 -16.47 -12.05 9.16
C ASP A 103 -16.10 -10.58 9.40
N THR A 104 -15.05 -10.32 10.17
CA THR A 104 -14.54 -8.96 10.36
C THR A 104 -14.03 -8.37 9.05
N THR A 105 -13.26 -9.12 8.25
CA THR A 105 -12.76 -8.67 6.95
C THR A 105 -13.91 -8.29 6.04
N ARG A 106 -14.96 -9.13 5.94
CA ARG A 106 -16.18 -8.81 5.18
C ARG A 106 -16.87 -7.54 5.69
N GLN A 107 -17.03 -7.41 7.00
CA GLN A 107 -17.66 -6.22 7.58
C GLN A 107 -16.86 -4.96 7.27
N LEU A 108 -15.55 -4.94 7.58
CA LEU A 108 -14.68 -3.79 7.35
C LEU A 108 -14.63 -3.39 5.87
N ALA A 109 -14.57 -4.37 4.98
CA ALA A 109 -14.58 -4.13 3.54
C ALA A 109 -15.90 -3.54 3.05
N GLY A 110 -17.04 -4.01 3.58
CA GLY A 110 -18.35 -3.45 3.26
C GLY A 110 -18.53 -2.02 3.78
N GLU A 111 -17.97 -1.71 4.94
CA GLU A 111 -18.00 -0.37 5.54
C GLU A 111 -17.01 0.60 4.88
N ASN A 112 -15.98 0.10 4.20
CA ASN A 112 -14.87 0.90 3.63
C ASN A 112 -14.58 0.46 2.18
N PRO A 113 -15.45 0.79 1.21
CA PRO A 113 -15.30 0.35 -0.18
C PRO A 113 -14.08 0.97 -0.89
N ASP A 114 -13.50 2.03 -0.34
CA ASP A 114 -12.28 2.68 -0.83
C ASP A 114 -10.99 1.99 -0.36
N VAL A 115 -11.08 1.09 0.63
CA VAL A 115 -9.94 0.37 1.19
C VAL A 115 -9.87 -1.03 0.59
N LEU A 116 -8.68 -1.45 0.18
CA LEU A 116 -8.43 -2.81 -0.29
C LEU A 116 -8.13 -3.74 0.89
N PHE A 117 -8.55 -4.99 0.76
CA PHE A 117 -8.34 -6.04 1.74
C PHE A 117 -7.63 -7.23 1.12
N LEU A 118 -6.60 -7.71 1.82
CA LEU A 118 -5.93 -8.97 1.55
C LEU A 118 -6.21 -9.93 2.71
N ALA A 119 -7.04 -10.92 2.45
CA ALA A 119 -7.49 -11.89 3.44
C ALA A 119 -6.67 -13.18 3.29
N ILE A 120 -5.80 -13.46 4.24
CA ILE A 120 -4.94 -14.66 4.23
C ILE A 120 -5.61 -15.74 5.09
N ASP A 121 -5.73 -16.95 4.53
CA ASP A 121 -6.36 -18.14 5.13
C ASP A 121 -7.85 -17.93 5.43
N GLN A 122 -8.55 -17.25 4.53
CA GLN A 122 -9.96 -16.87 4.68
C GLN A 122 -10.75 -17.26 3.43
N ALA A 123 -11.10 -18.54 3.33
CA ALA A 123 -11.75 -19.08 2.14
C ALA A 123 -13.16 -18.49 1.92
N GLY A 124 -13.48 -18.20 0.66
CA GLY A 124 -14.86 -17.90 0.23
C GLY A 124 -15.37 -16.49 0.53
N ILE A 125 -14.49 -15.54 0.91
CA ILE A 125 -14.90 -14.16 1.25
C ILE A 125 -14.58 -13.10 0.18
N GLY A 126 -14.08 -13.50 -0.99
CA GLY A 126 -13.65 -12.57 -2.04
C GLY A 126 -14.79 -11.65 -2.53
N SER A 127 -14.43 -10.40 -2.82
CA SER A 127 -15.34 -9.34 -3.32
C SER A 127 -14.55 -8.33 -4.16
N GLU A 128 -15.18 -7.24 -4.62
CA GLU A 128 -14.49 -6.20 -5.42
C GLU A 128 -13.28 -5.58 -4.71
N ASN A 129 -13.34 -5.44 -3.38
CA ASN A 129 -12.25 -4.89 -2.57
C ASN A 129 -11.62 -5.90 -1.61
N ILE A 130 -11.91 -7.20 -1.75
CA ILE A 130 -11.29 -8.28 -0.98
C ILE A 130 -10.64 -9.29 -1.92
N GLN A 131 -9.32 -9.44 -1.83
CA GLN A 131 -8.60 -10.57 -2.37
C GLN A 131 -8.35 -11.60 -1.25
N ALA A 132 -8.85 -12.82 -1.41
CA ALA A 132 -8.67 -13.92 -0.47
C ALA A 132 -7.69 -14.97 -0.99
N TYR A 133 -6.91 -15.58 -0.08
CA TYR A 133 -5.99 -16.69 -0.32
C TYR A 133 -6.19 -17.80 0.71
#